data_AF-A0A1N6U721-F1
#
_entry.id   AF-A0A1N6U721-F1
#
_cell.length_a   1.000
_cell.length_b   1.000
_cell.length_c   1.000
_cell.angle_alpha   90.00
_cell.angle_beta   90.00
_cell.angle_gamma   90.00
#
_symmetry.space_group_name_H-M   'P 1'
#
loop_
_entity.id
_entity.type
_entity.pdbx_description
1 polymer ?
#
loop_
_entity_poly.entity_id
_entity_poly.type
_entity_poly.pdbx_seq_one_letter_code
_entity_poly.pdbx_strand_id
1 'polypeptide(L)'
;MNAIIEKLFSGKKGPKAVAEWEARIEELERAELELSEEYSELRSDYSSKEAYLKNAEDSLSRYVALPVAGQRVPSPKQEEVQKRKREVAICKAEFEQAEAAYLPVHEQVLQIREELKQLRGSRPKVTKADLKAVRAEVDGIAGKIESIREAQEAAADPEQEAGTAQLREQVEKATATRDLIAADVGLKEATEVDLQKAQNALEELKSKLDKITAEEEMMKARSRGYGLRIQQLEAELHAAKELLKQMVENYSEEVYAEAAKRAADAFGQLKEAFLDMKAADLISYEQGHRNIKIGWSAESVSIQFGDRYVEPKGFSERSFRPKGEVISDRKTKFMEAAGLA
;
A
#
# COMPACT_ATOMS: atom_id res chain seq x y z
N MET A 1 10.87 -5.04 -4.40
CA MET A 1 9.69 -4.77 -5.24
C MET A 1 10.05 -3.94 -6.48
N ASN A 2 10.79 -2.83 -6.34
CA ASN A 2 11.16 -1.94 -7.46
C ASN A 2 11.86 -2.61 -8.66
N ALA A 3 12.87 -3.45 -8.44
CA ALA A 3 13.56 -4.12 -9.55
C ALA A 3 12.65 -5.05 -10.38
N ILE A 4 11.63 -5.65 -9.75
CA ILE A 4 10.63 -6.48 -10.42
C ILE A 4 9.71 -5.60 -11.27
N ILE A 5 9.23 -4.48 -10.70
CA ILE A 5 8.37 -3.54 -11.40
C ILE A 5 9.11 -2.88 -12.59
N GLU A 6 10.38 -2.49 -12.42
CA GLU A 6 11.21 -1.95 -13.50
C GLU A 6 11.37 -2.93 -14.66
N LYS A 7 11.56 -4.21 -14.35
CA LYS A 7 11.65 -5.29 -15.35
C LYS A 7 10.31 -5.49 -16.08
N LEU A 8 9.20 -5.54 -15.35
CA LEU A 8 7.86 -5.80 -15.90
C LEU A 8 7.32 -4.63 -16.74
N PHE A 9 7.67 -3.40 -16.40
CA PHE A 9 7.08 -2.21 -16.99
C PHE A 9 8.10 -1.28 -17.65
N SER A 10 9.23 -1.83 -18.09
CA SER A 10 10.23 -1.07 -18.86
C SER A 10 9.56 -0.35 -20.04
N GLY A 11 9.68 0.98 -20.07
CA GLY A 11 9.07 1.85 -21.09
C GLY A 11 7.66 2.39 -20.79
N LYS A 12 6.95 1.91 -19.76
CA LYS A 12 5.64 2.45 -19.36
C LYS A 12 5.81 3.50 -18.24
N LYS A 13 5.57 4.77 -18.55
CA LYS A 13 5.80 5.90 -17.62
C LYS A 13 4.86 5.90 -16.41
N GLY A 14 3.58 5.56 -16.59
CA GLY A 14 2.59 5.58 -15.51
C GLY A 14 2.88 4.60 -14.36
N PRO A 15 3.00 3.28 -14.64
CA PRO A 15 3.30 2.27 -13.61
C PRO A 15 4.64 2.53 -12.90
N LYS A 16 5.66 2.99 -13.63
CA LYS A 16 6.97 3.33 -13.06
C LYS A 16 6.87 4.51 -12.09
N ALA A 17 6.18 5.58 -12.47
CA ALA A 17 6.02 6.76 -11.62
C ALA A 17 5.26 6.43 -10.32
N VAL A 18 4.25 5.55 -10.38
CA VAL A 18 3.51 5.12 -9.17
C VAL A 18 4.39 4.30 -8.24
N ALA A 19 5.19 3.38 -8.79
CA ALA A 19 6.10 2.57 -7.98
C ALA A 19 7.23 3.38 -7.34
N GLU A 20 7.82 4.33 -8.07
CA GLU A 20 8.84 5.24 -7.53
C GLU A 20 8.27 6.16 -6.44
N TRP A 21 7.06 6.68 -6.67
CA TRP A 21 6.34 7.50 -5.69
C TRP A 21 6.07 6.74 -4.40
N GLU A 22 5.54 5.52 -4.49
CA GLU A 22 5.27 4.71 -3.30
C GLU A 22 6.56 4.33 -2.57
N ALA A 23 7.58 3.88 -3.30
CA ALA A 23 8.86 3.52 -2.69
C ALA A 23 9.49 4.70 -1.93
N ARG A 24 9.32 5.93 -2.45
CA ARG A 24 9.77 7.13 -1.75
C ARG A 24 8.93 7.43 -0.51
N ILE A 25 7.62 7.22 -0.54
CA ILE A 25 6.76 7.33 0.64
C ILE A 25 7.19 6.33 1.72
N GLU A 26 7.35 5.05 1.36
CA GLU A 26 7.78 4.01 2.31
C GLU A 26 9.16 4.31 2.91
N GLU A 27 10.10 4.84 2.10
CA GLU A 27 11.42 5.26 2.57
C GLU A 27 11.32 6.39 3.60
N LEU A 28 10.52 7.42 3.31
CA LEU A 28 10.31 8.56 4.20
C LEU A 28 9.55 8.19 5.48
N GLU A 29 8.54 7.32 5.39
CA GLU A 29 7.82 6.80 6.56
C GLU A 29 8.73 5.97 7.46
N ARG A 30 9.63 5.17 6.86
CA ARG A 30 10.64 4.43 7.62
C ARG A 30 11.63 5.39 8.28
N ALA A 31 12.12 6.40 7.56
CA ALA A 31 13.01 7.41 8.12
C ALA A 31 12.36 8.20 9.27
N GLU A 32 11.08 8.56 9.15
CA GLU A 32 10.33 9.20 10.24
C GLU A 32 10.20 8.26 11.46
N LEU A 33 9.95 6.97 11.23
CA LEU A 33 9.84 5.98 12.31
C LEU A 33 11.19 5.78 13.02
N GLU A 34 12.28 5.66 12.26
CA GLU A 34 13.64 5.51 12.79
C GLU A 34 14.07 6.71 13.64
N LEU A 35 13.73 7.93 13.21
CA LEU A 35 14.01 9.16 13.94
C LEU A 35 13.01 9.46 15.08
N SER A 36 11.89 8.73 15.17
CA SER A 36 10.79 9.11 16.09
C SER A 36 11.19 9.07 17.57
N GLU A 37 11.97 8.08 17.99
CA GLU A 37 12.42 7.91 19.37
C GLU A 37 13.44 8.98 19.77
N GLU A 38 14.50 9.13 18.96
CA GLU A 38 15.53 10.17 19.14
C GLU A 38 14.92 11.58 19.14
N TYR A 39 14.01 11.86 18.21
CA TYR A 39 13.32 13.15 18.15
C TYR A 39 12.50 13.44 19.41
N SER A 40 11.79 12.44 19.95
CA SER A 40 10.99 12.60 21.17
C SER A 40 11.86 12.89 22.39
N GLU A 41 12.96 12.18 22.54
CA GLU A 41 13.91 12.37 23.64
C GLU A 41 14.57 13.75 23.59
N LEU A 42 15.13 14.12 22.42
CA LEU A 42 15.78 15.42 22.23
C LEU A 42 14.82 16.59 22.40
N ARG A 43 13.57 16.45 21.93
CA ARG A 43 12.52 17.45 22.13
C ARG A 43 12.18 17.64 23.60
N SER A 44 12.10 16.55 24.35
CA SER A 44 11.82 16.57 25.79
C SER A 44 12.95 17.26 26.57
N ASP A 45 14.21 16.94 26.25
CA ASP A 45 15.37 17.59 26.86
C ASP A 45 15.43 19.08 26.50
N TYR A 46 15.31 19.42 25.21
CA TYR A 46 15.24 20.81 24.73
C TYR A 46 14.18 21.62 25.49
N SER A 47 12.95 21.12 25.56
CA SER A 47 11.84 21.81 26.25
C SER A 47 12.08 21.94 27.76
N SER A 48 12.69 20.92 28.38
CA SER A 48 13.03 20.97 29.81
C SER A 48 14.11 22.01 30.08
N LYS A 49 15.18 22.05 29.27
CA LYS A 49 16.27 23.04 29.40
C LYS A 49 15.79 24.46 29.12
N GLU A 50 14.92 24.64 28.12
CA GLU A 50 14.28 25.92 27.83
C GLU A 50 13.47 26.42 29.05
N ALA A 51 12.68 25.54 29.67
CA ALA A 51 11.91 25.87 30.86
C ALA A 51 12.80 26.21 32.07
N TYR A 52 13.90 25.47 32.28
CA TYR A 52 14.86 25.77 33.35
C TYR A 52 15.57 27.11 33.15
N LEU A 53 16.01 27.40 31.92
CA LEU A 53 16.62 28.68 31.57
C LEU A 53 15.64 29.83 31.85
N LYS A 54 14.41 29.73 31.34
CA LYS A 54 13.37 30.74 31.57
C LYS A 54 13.07 30.95 33.05
N ASN A 55 12.98 29.88 33.83
CA ASN A 55 12.76 29.97 35.28
C ASN A 55 13.95 30.61 36.01
N ALA A 56 15.19 30.32 35.60
CA ALA A 56 16.39 30.93 36.17
C ALA A 56 16.47 32.43 35.84
N GLU A 57 16.14 32.81 34.60
CA GLU A 57 16.06 34.21 34.15
C GLU A 57 14.96 34.97 34.90
N ASP A 58 13.76 34.40 35.03
CA ASP A 58 12.65 34.96 35.80
C ASP A 58 13.00 35.12 37.28
N SER A 59 13.68 34.13 37.87
CA SER A 59 14.14 34.15 39.25
C SER A 59 15.20 35.23 39.49
N LEU A 60 16.13 35.42 38.54
CA LEU A 60 17.10 36.51 38.59
C LEU A 60 16.42 37.88 38.42
N SER A 61 15.49 38.00 37.47
CA SER A 61 14.72 39.22 37.20
C SER A 61 13.93 39.66 38.42
N ARG A 62 13.17 38.75 39.06
CA ARG A 62 12.40 39.03 40.28
C ARG A 62 13.28 39.41 41.47
N TYR A 63 14.48 38.84 41.57
CA TYR A 63 15.41 39.14 42.66
C TYR A 63 16.11 40.49 42.49
N VAL A 64 16.33 40.92 41.25
CA VAL A 64 16.98 42.21 40.91
C VAL A 64 15.94 43.33 40.69
N ALA A 65 14.65 43.01 40.59
CA ALA A 65 13.58 43.97 40.41
C ALA A 65 13.55 45.03 41.52
N LEU A 66 13.34 46.29 41.11
CA LEU A 66 13.22 47.42 42.04
C LEU A 66 11.90 47.30 42.84
N PRO A 67 11.91 47.66 44.15
CA PRO A 67 10.68 47.65 44.93
C PRO A 67 9.65 48.65 44.38
N VAL A 68 8.37 48.25 44.42
CA VAL A 68 7.24 49.14 44.12
C VAL A 68 7.24 50.29 45.12
N ALA A 69 6.98 51.51 44.64
CA ALA A 69 7.01 52.73 45.46
C ALA A 69 6.20 52.55 46.77
N GLY A 70 6.86 52.74 47.92
CA GLY A 70 6.28 52.60 49.25
C GLY A 70 6.61 51.30 49.99
N GLN A 71 7.17 50.27 49.35
CA GLN A 71 7.67 49.07 50.03
C GLN A 71 9.17 49.16 50.31
N ARG A 72 9.57 49.10 51.60
CA ARG A 72 10.97 48.87 51.98
C ARG A 72 11.30 47.39 51.84
N VAL A 73 11.91 47.01 50.72
CA VAL A 73 12.47 45.67 50.51
C VAL A 73 13.99 45.75 50.75
N PRO A 74 14.61 44.79 51.48
CA PRO A 74 16.07 44.75 51.62
C PRO A 74 16.75 44.69 50.25
N SER A 75 17.82 45.47 50.06
CA SER A 75 18.61 45.41 48.82
C SER A 75 19.19 43.99 48.65
N PRO A 76 19.08 43.40 47.44
CA PRO A 76 19.62 42.06 47.18
C PRO A 76 21.13 42.01 47.46
N LYS A 77 21.58 40.97 48.17
CA LYS A 77 23.00 40.79 48.50
C LYS A 77 23.77 40.50 47.21
N GLN A 78 24.89 41.19 46.98
CA GLN A 78 25.69 41.03 45.76
C GLN A 78 26.13 39.57 45.52
N GLU A 79 26.46 38.84 46.58
CA GLU A 79 26.83 37.41 46.48
C GLU A 79 25.70 36.53 45.95
N GLU A 80 24.46 36.78 46.36
CA GLU A 80 23.27 36.05 45.91
C GLU A 80 22.90 36.40 44.46
N VAL A 81 23.09 37.67 44.04
CA VAL A 81 22.96 38.08 42.64
C VAL A 81 23.99 37.35 41.77
N GLN A 82 25.26 37.28 42.22
CA GLN A 82 26.32 36.59 41.48
C GLN A 82 26.07 35.09 41.39
N LYS A 83 25.54 34.47 42.45
CA LYS A 83 25.14 33.06 42.44
C LYS A 83 24.06 32.80 41.38
N ARG A 84 22.99 33.60 41.36
CA ARG A 84 21.90 33.46 40.36
C ARG A 84 22.36 33.74 38.93
N LYS A 85 23.30 34.68 38.72
CA LYS A 85 23.92 34.90 37.41
C LYS A 85 24.72 33.69 36.92
N ARG A 86 25.43 33.00 37.81
CA ARG A 86 26.13 31.74 37.48
C ARG A 86 25.15 30.63 37.15
N GLU A 87 24.05 30.52 37.90
CA GLU A 87 22.97 29.56 37.63
C GLU A 87 22.37 29.79 36.23
N VAL A 88 22.05 31.05 35.86
CA VAL A 88 21.60 31.40 34.50
C VAL A 88 22.63 31.02 33.44
N ALA A 89 23.93 31.29 33.68
CA ALA A 89 24.98 30.94 32.73
C ALA A 89 25.11 29.42 32.51
N ILE A 90 24.94 28.61 33.56
CA ILE A 90 24.93 27.14 33.47
C ILE A 90 23.71 26.67 32.69
N CYS A 91 22.50 27.14 33.06
CA CYS A 91 21.27 26.78 32.35
C CYS A 91 21.32 27.17 30.87
N LYS A 92 21.95 28.31 30.55
CA LYS A 92 22.14 28.76 29.17
C LYS A 92 23.08 27.84 28.39
N ALA A 93 24.21 27.44 28.96
CA ALA A 93 25.13 26.50 28.32
C ALA A 93 24.49 25.12 28.10
N GLU A 94 23.70 24.63 29.07
CA GLU A 94 22.96 23.37 28.91
C GLU A 94 21.85 23.47 27.85
N PHE A 95 21.15 24.61 27.77
CA PHE A 95 20.18 24.86 26.71
C PHE A 95 20.84 24.92 25.32
N GLU A 96 21.96 25.63 25.17
CA GLU A 96 22.70 25.70 23.90
C GLU A 96 23.19 24.31 23.45
N GLN A 97 23.57 23.42 24.38
CA GLN A 97 23.92 22.03 24.07
C GLN A 97 22.71 21.21 23.62
N ALA A 98 21.58 21.32 24.33
CA ALA A 98 20.35 20.63 23.96
C ALA A 98 19.81 21.13 22.60
N GLU A 99 19.90 22.45 22.35
CA GLU A 99 19.54 23.09 21.08
C GLU A 99 20.42 22.57 19.92
N ALA A 100 21.73 22.50 20.12
CA ALA A 100 22.66 21.99 19.11
C ALA A 100 22.42 20.50 18.75
N ALA A 101 21.92 19.70 19.70
CA ALA A 101 21.54 18.30 19.47
C ALA A 101 20.14 18.17 18.82
N TYR A 102 19.18 18.96 19.29
CA TYR A 102 17.78 18.89 18.85
C TYR A 102 17.54 19.46 17.45
N LEU A 103 18.11 20.63 17.13
CA LEU A 103 17.81 21.35 15.88
C LEU A 103 18.09 20.53 14.61
N PRO A 104 19.23 19.83 14.47
CA PRO A 104 19.50 19.04 13.26
C PRO A 104 18.46 17.93 13.03
N VAL A 105 18.06 17.22 14.10
CA VAL A 105 17.06 16.15 14.01
C VAL A 105 15.67 16.74 13.74
N HIS A 106 15.35 17.89 14.35
CA HIS A 106 14.11 18.60 14.09
C HIS A 106 13.98 19.04 12.63
N GLU A 107 15.04 19.61 12.06
CA GLU A 107 15.07 20.01 10.65
C GLU A 107 14.90 18.81 9.71
N GLN A 108 15.55 17.68 10.00
CA GLN A 108 15.38 16.44 9.22
C GLN A 108 13.94 15.92 9.27
N VAL A 109 13.33 15.85 10.46
CA VAL A 109 11.93 15.42 10.62
C VAL A 109 10.98 16.37 9.89
N LEU A 110 11.24 17.69 9.93
CA LEU A 110 10.45 18.66 9.18
C LEU A 110 10.57 18.47 7.67
N GLN A 111 11.79 18.26 7.15
CA GLN A 111 12.03 17.99 5.73
C GLN A 111 11.30 16.72 5.27
N ILE A 112 11.39 15.63 6.05
CA ILE A 112 10.70 14.36 5.76
C ILE A 112 9.19 14.58 5.71
N ARG A 113 8.62 15.28 6.70
CA ARG A 113 7.18 15.55 6.75
C ARG A 113 6.70 16.45 5.63
N GLU A 114 7.50 17.45 5.27
CA GLU A 114 7.18 18.34 4.15
C GLU A 114 7.20 17.56 2.84
N GLU A 115 8.20 16.71 2.61
CA GLU A 115 8.29 15.87 1.43
C GLU A 115 7.13 14.86 1.37
N LEU A 116 6.79 14.18 2.47
CA LEU A 116 5.61 13.30 2.55
C LEU A 116 4.32 14.05 2.21
N LYS A 117 4.15 15.27 2.72
CA LYS A 117 2.98 16.11 2.42
C LYS A 117 2.94 16.49 0.94
N GLN A 118 4.08 16.85 0.35
CA GLN A 118 4.18 17.16 -1.07
C GLN A 118 3.83 15.94 -1.92
N LEU A 119 4.47 14.78 -1.66
CA LEU A 119 4.23 13.54 -2.38
C LEU A 119 2.76 13.10 -2.31
N ARG A 120 2.15 13.13 -1.12
CA ARG A 120 0.72 12.78 -0.95
C ARG A 120 -0.22 13.77 -1.65
N GLY A 121 0.18 15.04 -1.76
CA GLY A 121 -0.55 16.07 -2.51
C GLY A 121 -0.36 16.01 -4.03
N SER A 122 0.76 15.48 -4.51
CA SER A 122 1.13 15.39 -5.92
C SER A 122 1.19 13.95 -6.42
N ARG A 123 0.09 13.21 -6.27
CA ARG A 123 0.03 11.81 -6.70
C ARG A 123 0.23 11.68 -8.23
N PRO A 124 0.93 10.64 -8.71
CA PRO A 124 1.08 10.40 -10.14
C PRO A 124 -0.29 10.16 -10.80
N LYS A 125 -0.52 10.82 -11.94
CA LYS A 125 -1.74 10.61 -12.73
C LYS A 125 -1.74 9.23 -13.36
N VAL A 126 -2.85 8.52 -13.17
CA VAL A 126 -3.04 7.17 -13.72
C VAL A 126 -4.13 7.22 -14.76
N THR A 127 -3.88 6.70 -15.96
CA THR A 127 -4.91 6.62 -17.00
C THR A 127 -5.58 5.24 -17.02
N LYS A 128 -6.79 5.17 -17.60
CA LYS A 128 -7.44 3.89 -17.90
C LYS A 128 -6.58 2.96 -18.76
N ALA A 129 -5.74 3.53 -19.64
CA ALA A 129 -4.84 2.76 -20.49
C ALA A 129 -3.74 2.09 -19.66
N ASP A 130 -3.19 2.80 -18.66
CA ASP A 130 -2.19 2.25 -17.75
C ASP A 130 -2.77 1.10 -16.92
N LEU A 131 -3.99 1.27 -16.38
CA LEU A 131 -4.69 0.21 -15.64
C LEU A 131 -4.91 -1.05 -16.49
N LYS A 132 -5.33 -0.88 -17.75
CA LYS A 132 -5.48 -2.02 -18.68
C LYS A 132 -4.14 -2.69 -18.96
N ALA A 133 -3.07 -1.90 -19.14
CA ALA A 133 -1.75 -2.41 -19.45
C ALA A 133 -1.12 -3.20 -18.28
N VAL A 134 -1.37 -2.79 -17.03
CA VAL A 134 -0.92 -3.52 -15.84
C VAL A 134 -1.79 -4.76 -15.60
N ARG A 135 -3.11 -4.66 -15.78
CA ARG A 135 -4.01 -5.81 -15.67
C ARG A 135 -3.68 -6.90 -16.68
N ALA A 136 -3.39 -6.54 -17.93
CA ALA A 136 -2.96 -7.50 -18.94
C ALA A 136 -1.66 -8.22 -18.55
N GLU A 137 -0.74 -7.53 -17.87
CA GLU A 137 0.49 -8.15 -17.35
C GLU A 137 0.19 -9.13 -16.20
N VAL A 138 -0.69 -8.75 -15.26
CA VAL A 138 -1.16 -9.63 -14.18
C VAL A 138 -1.79 -10.90 -14.75
N ASP A 139 -2.70 -10.76 -15.72
CA ASP A 139 -3.37 -11.88 -16.37
C ASP A 139 -2.36 -12.75 -17.16
N GLY A 140 -1.38 -12.12 -17.82
CA GLY A 140 -0.31 -12.80 -18.54
C GLY A 140 0.65 -13.60 -17.64
N ILE A 141 1.02 -13.06 -16.48
CA ILE A 141 1.84 -13.77 -15.49
C ILE A 141 1.04 -14.94 -14.88
N ALA A 142 -0.23 -14.72 -14.54
CA ALA A 142 -1.09 -15.78 -14.01
C ALA A 142 -1.25 -16.94 -15.02
N GLY A 143 -1.45 -16.63 -16.30
CA GLY A 143 -1.51 -17.64 -17.36
C GLY A 143 -0.20 -18.42 -17.52
N LYS A 144 0.96 -17.76 -17.38
CA LYS A 144 2.28 -18.44 -17.41
C LYS A 144 2.46 -19.38 -16.21
N ILE A 145 2.01 -18.99 -15.02
CA ILE A 145 2.06 -19.86 -13.84
C ILE A 145 1.24 -21.12 -14.10
N GLU A 146 0.02 -20.97 -14.60
CA GLU A 146 -0.86 -22.10 -14.86
C GLU A 146 -0.27 -23.05 -15.92
N SER A 147 0.22 -22.50 -17.03
CA SER A 147 0.88 -23.29 -18.07
C SER A 147 2.11 -24.06 -17.57
N ILE A 148 2.89 -23.49 -16.63
CA ILE A 148 4.03 -24.19 -16.03
C ILE A 148 3.58 -25.24 -15.02
N ARG A 149 2.48 -25.01 -14.28
CA ARG A 149 1.88 -26.03 -13.41
C ARG A 149 1.39 -27.23 -14.20
N GLU A 150 0.67 -27.00 -15.31
CA GLU A 150 0.26 -28.05 -16.25
C GLU A 150 1.48 -28.80 -16.81
N ALA A 151 2.53 -28.09 -17.22
CA ALA A 151 3.76 -28.71 -17.71
C ALA A 151 4.53 -29.49 -16.62
N GLN A 152 4.46 -29.05 -15.36
CA GLN A 152 5.05 -29.74 -14.22
C GLN A 152 4.28 -31.02 -13.89
N GLU A 153 2.96 -30.97 -13.91
CA GLU A 153 2.08 -32.12 -13.68
C GLU A 153 2.23 -33.15 -14.80
N ALA A 154 2.24 -32.73 -16.06
CA ALA A 154 2.49 -33.61 -17.20
C ALA A 154 3.91 -34.23 -17.19
N ALA A 155 4.88 -33.58 -16.53
CA ALA A 155 6.23 -34.11 -16.36
C ALA A 155 6.37 -35.03 -15.13
N ALA A 156 5.42 -35.02 -14.20
CA ALA A 156 5.42 -35.90 -13.04
C ALA A 156 4.79 -37.24 -13.43
N ASP A 157 5.47 -38.03 -14.28
CA ASP A 157 5.00 -39.35 -14.69
C ASP A 157 5.33 -40.41 -13.62
N PRO A 158 4.34 -40.96 -12.89
CA PRO A 158 4.56 -41.96 -11.85
C PRO A 158 4.98 -43.32 -12.41
N GLU A 159 4.74 -43.59 -13.70
CA GLU A 159 5.04 -44.89 -14.32
C GLU A 159 6.55 -45.13 -14.45
N GLN A 160 7.36 -44.06 -14.55
CA GLN A 160 8.82 -44.17 -14.65
C GLN A 160 9.50 -44.62 -13.35
N GLU A 161 9.03 -44.15 -12.17
CA GLU A 161 9.59 -44.57 -10.87
C GLU A 161 9.27 -46.05 -10.55
N ALA A 162 8.11 -46.54 -10.99
CA ALA A 162 7.77 -47.96 -10.88
C ALA A 162 8.62 -48.82 -11.84
N GLY A 163 8.89 -48.31 -13.04
CA GLY A 163 9.74 -48.98 -14.05
C GLY A 163 11.20 -49.12 -13.63
N THR A 164 11.81 -48.09 -13.02
CA THR A 164 13.18 -48.17 -12.51
C THR A 164 13.33 -49.11 -11.32
N ALA A 165 12.37 -49.14 -10.40
CA ALA A 165 12.38 -50.08 -9.28
C ALA A 165 12.37 -51.54 -9.78
N GLN A 166 11.52 -51.85 -10.77
CA GLN A 166 11.47 -53.17 -11.39
C GLN A 166 12.77 -53.52 -12.14
N LEU A 167 13.37 -52.58 -12.86
CA LEU A 167 14.66 -52.80 -13.54
C LEU A 167 15.81 -53.04 -12.57
N ARG A 168 15.83 -52.36 -11.41
CA ARG A 168 16.82 -52.63 -10.35
C ARG A 168 16.70 -54.05 -9.82
N GLU A 169 15.47 -54.51 -9.55
CA GLU A 169 15.22 -55.88 -9.11
C GLU A 169 15.65 -56.91 -10.18
N GLN A 170 15.43 -56.61 -11.47
CA GLN A 170 15.88 -57.47 -12.57
C GLN A 170 17.41 -57.52 -12.67
N VAL A 171 18.12 -56.40 -12.45
CA VAL A 171 19.60 -56.37 -12.41
C VAL A 171 20.13 -57.20 -11.24
N GLU A 172 19.51 -57.13 -10.06
CA GLU A 172 19.89 -57.94 -8.91
C GLU A 172 19.70 -59.45 -9.18
N LYS A 173 18.54 -59.83 -9.73
CA LYS A 173 18.27 -61.22 -10.14
C LYS A 173 19.28 -61.71 -11.17
N ALA A 174 19.56 -60.92 -12.21
CA ALA A 174 20.54 -61.27 -13.24
C ALA A 174 21.97 -61.37 -12.69
N THR A 175 22.33 -60.54 -11.70
CA THR A 175 23.62 -60.63 -11.00
C THR A 175 23.73 -61.95 -10.24
N ALA A 176 22.70 -62.30 -9.46
CA ALA A 176 22.66 -63.57 -8.74
C ALA A 176 22.71 -64.78 -9.69
N THR A 177 22.01 -64.74 -10.83
CA THR A 177 22.08 -65.79 -11.85
C THR A 177 23.48 -65.92 -12.45
N ARG A 178 24.14 -64.80 -12.75
CA ARG A 178 25.52 -64.80 -13.27
C ARG A 178 26.51 -65.36 -12.26
N ASP A 179 26.34 -65.05 -10.98
CA ASP A 179 27.22 -65.55 -9.92
C ASP A 179 27.01 -67.06 -9.66
N LEU A 180 25.76 -67.55 -9.77
CA LEU A 180 25.46 -68.99 -9.75
C LEU A 180 26.11 -69.71 -10.94
N ILE A 181 25.94 -69.20 -12.16
CA ILE A 181 26.57 -69.79 -13.36
C ILE A 181 28.10 -69.75 -13.27
N ALA A 182 28.68 -68.70 -12.67
CA ALA A 182 30.12 -68.62 -12.44
C ALA A 182 30.61 -69.71 -11.47
N ALA A 183 29.84 -70.00 -10.41
CA ALA A 183 30.11 -71.11 -9.50
C ALA A 183 30.00 -72.46 -10.23
N ASP A 184 28.96 -72.66 -11.05
CA ASP A 184 28.75 -73.89 -11.83
C ASP A 184 29.88 -74.12 -12.86
N VAL A 185 30.40 -73.07 -13.49
CA VAL A 185 31.59 -73.16 -14.36
C VAL A 185 32.82 -73.60 -13.56
N GLY A 186 33.02 -73.06 -12.35
CA GLY A 186 34.09 -73.48 -11.44
C GLY A 186 33.99 -74.94 -11.00
N LEU A 187 32.76 -75.46 -10.91
CA LEU A 187 32.47 -76.87 -10.62
C LEU A 187 32.45 -77.77 -11.87
N LYS A 188 32.62 -77.20 -13.07
CA LYS A 188 32.52 -77.87 -14.39
C LYS A 188 31.12 -78.40 -14.73
N GLU A 189 30.09 -77.86 -14.10
CA GLU A 189 28.68 -78.20 -14.33
C GLU A 189 28.02 -77.29 -15.39
N ALA A 190 28.65 -76.14 -15.72
CA ALA A 190 28.24 -75.23 -16.79
C ALA A 190 29.41 -74.87 -17.73
N THR A 191 29.10 -74.25 -18.89
CA THR A 191 30.11 -73.84 -19.88
C THR A 191 30.49 -72.37 -19.77
N GLU A 192 31.72 -72.02 -20.15
CA GLU A 192 32.16 -70.61 -20.24
C GLU A 192 31.28 -69.78 -21.18
N VAL A 193 30.66 -70.41 -22.19
CA VAL A 193 29.71 -69.77 -23.11
C VAL A 193 28.45 -69.31 -22.39
N ASP A 194 27.95 -70.07 -21.40
CA ASP A 194 26.76 -69.72 -20.64
C ASP A 194 27.05 -68.59 -19.64
N LEU A 195 28.26 -68.57 -19.05
CA LEU A 195 28.73 -67.45 -18.24
C LEU A 195 28.83 -66.16 -19.08
N GLN A 196 29.37 -66.25 -20.30
CA GLN A 196 29.45 -65.09 -21.20
C GLN A 196 28.06 -64.57 -21.60
N LYS A 197 27.09 -65.45 -21.85
CA LYS A 197 25.69 -65.04 -22.11
C LYS A 197 25.06 -64.33 -20.92
N ALA A 198 25.25 -64.86 -19.71
CA ALA A 198 24.74 -64.24 -18.48
C ALA A 198 25.40 -62.87 -18.20
N GLN A 199 26.70 -62.74 -18.50
CA GLN A 199 27.41 -61.46 -18.42
C GLN A 199 26.88 -60.44 -19.43
N ASN A 200 26.70 -60.82 -20.70
CA ASN A 200 26.18 -59.91 -21.73
C ASN A 200 24.75 -59.44 -21.38
N ALA A 201 23.88 -60.34 -20.91
CA ALA A 201 22.52 -59.99 -20.48
C ALA A 201 22.51 -59.04 -19.27
N LEU A 202 23.43 -59.23 -18.32
CA LEU A 202 23.60 -58.34 -17.18
C LEU A 202 24.09 -56.94 -17.62
N GLU A 203 25.04 -56.87 -18.54
CA GLU A 203 25.53 -55.60 -19.08
C GLU A 203 24.44 -54.82 -19.84
N GLU A 204 23.61 -55.51 -20.63
CA GLU A 204 22.46 -54.88 -21.30
C GLU A 204 21.44 -54.31 -20.31
N LEU A 205 21.12 -55.05 -19.23
CA LEU A 205 20.21 -54.57 -18.19
C LEU A 205 20.79 -53.40 -17.41
N LYS A 206 22.09 -53.41 -17.09
CA LYS A 206 22.78 -52.28 -16.47
C LYS A 206 22.78 -51.04 -17.37
N SER A 207 23.07 -51.21 -18.66
CA SER A 207 23.02 -50.11 -19.62
C SER A 207 21.61 -49.50 -19.75
N LYS A 208 20.56 -50.32 -19.70
CA LYS A 208 19.17 -49.85 -19.67
C LYS A 208 18.86 -49.11 -18.37
N LEU A 209 19.29 -49.64 -17.23
CA LEU A 209 19.12 -48.99 -15.93
C LEU A 209 19.80 -47.61 -15.90
N ASP A 210 21.05 -47.50 -16.36
CA ASP A 210 21.80 -46.25 -16.39
C ASP A 210 21.14 -45.17 -17.28
N LYS A 211 20.53 -45.58 -18.40
CA LYS A 211 19.79 -44.65 -19.27
C LYS A 211 18.54 -44.10 -18.58
N ILE A 212 17.77 -44.98 -17.94
CA ILE A 212 16.51 -44.57 -17.29
C ILE A 212 16.81 -43.75 -16.03
N THR A 213 17.84 -44.07 -15.26
CA THR A 213 18.25 -43.25 -14.10
C THR A 213 18.70 -41.85 -14.53
N ALA A 214 19.45 -41.73 -15.63
CA ALA A 214 19.82 -40.43 -16.19
C ALA A 214 18.59 -39.63 -16.65
N GLU A 215 17.58 -40.29 -17.22
CA GLU A 215 16.29 -39.67 -17.57
C GLU A 215 15.52 -39.21 -16.32
N GLU A 216 15.44 -40.03 -15.27
CA GLU A 216 14.82 -39.64 -13.98
C GLU A 216 15.51 -38.43 -13.36
N GLU A 217 16.85 -38.39 -13.38
CA GLU A 217 17.62 -37.24 -12.87
C GLU A 217 17.33 -35.97 -13.67
N MET A 218 17.24 -36.08 -15.00
CA MET A 218 16.84 -34.96 -15.86
C MET A 218 15.41 -34.51 -15.58
N MET A 219 14.47 -35.41 -15.35
CA MET A 219 13.08 -35.09 -15.02
C MET A 219 12.97 -34.43 -13.64
N LYS A 220 13.69 -34.93 -12.63
CA LYS A 220 13.80 -34.30 -11.30
C LYS A 220 14.43 -32.91 -11.39
N ALA A 221 15.45 -32.73 -12.23
CA ALA A 221 16.04 -31.42 -12.49
C ALA A 221 15.05 -30.46 -13.17
N ARG A 222 14.28 -30.93 -14.16
CA ARG A 222 13.21 -30.14 -14.80
C ARG A 222 12.11 -29.75 -13.82
N SER A 223 11.64 -30.68 -12.99
CA SER A 223 10.63 -30.41 -11.95
C SER A 223 11.10 -29.35 -10.94
N ARG A 224 12.35 -29.44 -10.47
CA ARG A 224 12.95 -28.37 -9.64
C ARG A 224 13.02 -27.03 -10.38
N GLY A 225 13.36 -27.05 -11.67
CA GLY A 225 13.36 -25.87 -12.53
C GLY A 225 11.99 -25.21 -12.66
N TYR A 226 10.93 -26.00 -12.86
CA TYR A 226 9.55 -25.52 -12.87
C TYR A 226 9.15 -24.92 -11.53
N GLY A 227 9.47 -25.59 -10.41
CA GLY A 227 9.18 -25.07 -9.06
C GLY A 227 9.84 -23.70 -8.81
N LEU A 228 11.13 -23.55 -9.14
CA LEU A 228 11.83 -22.27 -9.04
C LEU A 228 11.21 -21.20 -9.94
N ARG A 229 10.81 -21.57 -11.15
CA ARG A 229 10.19 -20.64 -12.10
C ARG A 229 8.82 -20.18 -11.64
N ILE A 230 8.01 -21.07 -11.07
CA ILE A 230 6.71 -20.73 -10.46
C ILE A 230 6.91 -19.74 -9.32
N GLN A 231 7.83 -20.01 -8.39
CA GLN A 231 8.12 -19.10 -7.27
C GLN A 231 8.51 -17.69 -7.75
N GLN A 232 9.35 -17.60 -8.79
CA GLN A 232 9.71 -16.31 -9.39
C GLN A 232 8.50 -15.60 -9.98
N LEU A 233 7.66 -16.31 -10.73
CA LEU A 233 6.45 -15.75 -11.33
C LEU A 233 5.40 -15.36 -10.29
N GLU A 234 5.29 -16.09 -9.17
CA GLU A 234 4.40 -15.74 -8.06
C GLU A 234 4.84 -14.44 -7.38
N ALA A 235 6.15 -14.23 -7.21
CA ALA A 235 6.69 -12.96 -6.73
C ALA A 235 6.44 -11.81 -7.73
N GLU A 236 6.62 -12.06 -9.03
CA GLU A 236 6.28 -11.11 -10.11
C GLU A 236 4.78 -10.77 -10.10
N LEU A 237 3.90 -11.77 -9.93
CA LEU A 237 2.45 -11.62 -9.86
C LEU A 237 2.01 -10.79 -8.65
N HIS A 238 2.59 -11.09 -7.48
CA HIS A 238 2.30 -10.35 -6.26
C HIS A 238 2.67 -8.86 -6.42
N ALA A 239 3.88 -8.56 -6.90
CA ALA A 239 4.31 -7.19 -7.15
C ALA A 239 3.41 -6.47 -8.17
N ALA A 240 3.02 -7.14 -9.26
CA ALA A 240 2.13 -6.56 -10.26
C ALA A 240 0.70 -6.29 -9.73
N LYS A 241 0.19 -7.15 -8.84
CA LYS A 241 -1.13 -6.97 -8.19
C LYS A 241 -1.14 -5.80 -7.21
N GLU A 242 -0.10 -5.67 -6.37
CA GLU A 242 0.02 -4.53 -5.46
C GLU A 242 0.11 -3.21 -6.24
N LEU A 243 0.92 -3.18 -7.31
CA LEU A 243 0.99 -2.01 -8.19
C LEU A 243 -0.37 -1.70 -8.83
N LEU A 244 -1.09 -2.73 -9.33
CA LEU A 244 -2.41 -2.53 -9.90
C LEU A 244 -3.39 -1.93 -8.87
N LYS A 245 -3.35 -2.41 -7.62
CA LYS A 245 -4.19 -1.91 -6.54
C LYS A 245 -3.93 -0.42 -6.27
N GLN A 246 -2.66 -0.04 -6.09
CA GLN A 246 -2.25 1.37 -5.90
C GLN A 246 -2.68 2.25 -7.08
N MET A 247 -2.50 1.76 -8.31
CA MET A 247 -2.93 2.49 -9.50
C MET A 247 -4.45 2.67 -9.57
N VAL A 248 -5.23 1.67 -9.16
CA VAL A 248 -6.70 1.76 -9.09
C VAL A 248 -7.12 2.77 -8.04
N GLU A 249 -6.48 2.77 -6.87
CA GLU A 249 -6.74 3.75 -5.81
C GLU A 249 -6.48 5.18 -6.31
N ASN A 250 -5.30 5.44 -6.90
CA ASN A 250 -4.96 6.75 -7.47
C ASN A 250 -5.93 7.19 -8.57
N TYR A 251 -6.30 6.27 -9.47
CA TYR A 251 -7.29 6.55 -10.51
C TYR A 251 -8.68 6.85 -9.92
N SER A 252 -9.11 6.10 -8.92
CA SER A 252 -10.43 6.27 -8.31
C SER A 252 -10.55 7.60 -7.56
N GLU A 253 -9.49 8.02 -6.87
CA GLU A 253 -9.46 9.30 -6.18
C GLU A 253 -9.49 10.48 -7.16
N GLU A 254 -8.77 10.40 -8.28
CA GLU A 254 -8.79 11.43 -9.32
C GLU A 254 -10.20 11.56 -9.93
N VAL A 255 -10.82 10.43 -10.29
CA VAL A 255 -12.20 10.42 -10.82
C VAL A 255 -13.19 10.96 -9.79
N TYR A 256 -13.04 10.61 -8.52
CA TYR A 256 -13.88 11.11 -7.44
C TYR A 256 -13.71 12.62 -7.26
N ALA A 257 -12.48 13.13 -7.23
CA ALA A 257 -12.18 14.55 -7.10
C ALA A 257 -12.76 15.36 -8.28
N GLU A 258 -12.62 14.85 -9.50
CA GLU A 258 -13.24 15.46 -10.69
C GLU A 258 -14.77 15.45 -10.65
N ALA A 259 -15.38 14.37 -10.14
CA ALA A 259 -16.82 14.29 -9.97
C ALA A 259 -17.32 15.24 -8.86
N ALA A 260 -16.60 15.32 -7.74
CA ALA A 260 -16.89 16.24 -6.65
C ALA A 260 -16.79 17.69 -7.09
N LYS A 261 -15.77 18.04 -7.89
CA LYS A 261 -15.62 19.37 -8.48
C LYS A 261 -16.80 19.71 -9.40
N ARG A 262 -17.17 18.79 -10.30
CA ARG A 262 -18.36 18.97 -11.18
C ARG A 262 -19.64 19.15 -10.38
N ALA A 263 -19.81 18.41 -9.28
CA ALA A 263 -20.95 18.57 -8.39
C ALA A 263 -20.94 19.95 -7.71
N ALA A 264 -19.79 20.39 -7.19
CA ALA A 264 -19.64 21.71 -6.58
C ALA A 264 -19.95 22.85 -7.57
N ASP A 265 -19.46 22.75 -8.81
CA ASP A 265 -19.76 23.72 -9.87
C ASP A 265 -21.27 23.76 -10.19
N ALA A 266 -21.92 22.60 -10.26
CA ALA A 266 -23.37 22.52 -10.46
C ALA A 266 -24.17 23.11 -9.28
N PHE A 267 -23.72 22.89 -8.04
CA PHE A 267 -24.31 23.56 -6.87
C PHE A 267 -24.12 25.08 -6.90
N GLY A 268 -22.99 25.57 -7.41
CA GLY A 268 -22.76 26.98 -7.67
C GLY A 268 -23.80 27.57 -8.63
N GLN A 269 -24.03 26.92 -9.76
CA GLN A 269 -25.03 27.33 -10.76
C GLN A 269 -26.47 27.30 -10.19
N LEU A 270 -26.81 26.26 -9.41
CA LEU A 270 -28.11 26.18 -8.75
C LEU A 270 -28.31 27.33 -7.74
N LYS A 271 -27.26 27.70 -7.01
CA LYS A 271 -27.28 28.84 -6.09
C LYS A 271 -27.51 30.16 -6.83
N GLU A 272 -26.83 30.38 -7.96
CA GLU A 272 -27.02 31.58 -8.78
C GLU A 272 -28.46 31.66 -9.32
N ALA A 273 -28.95 30.57 -9.91
CA ALA A 273 -30.34 30.49 -10.39
C ALA A 273 -31.36 30.77 -9.26
N PHE A 274 -31.08 30.29 -8.04
CA PHE A 274 -31.94 30.56 -6.88
C PHE A 274 -31.94 32.04 -6.47
N LEU A 275 -30.78 32.70 -6.52
CA LEU A 275 -30.68 34.13 -6.24
C LEU A 275 -31.44 34.96 -7.28
N ASP A 276 -31.35 34.58 -8.56
CA ASP A 276 -32.12 35.21 -9.63
C ASP A 276 -33.63 35.02 -9.44
N MET A 277 -34.07 33.81 -9.05
CA MET A 277 -35.48 33.55 -8.72
C MET A 277 -35.97 34.40 -7.55
N LYS A 278 -35.17 34.57 -6.49
CA LYS A 278 -35.50 35.46 -5.37
C LYS A 278 -35.54 36.92 -5.77
N ALA A 279 -34.60 37.37 -6.60
CA ALA A 279 -34.58 38.73 -7.11
C ALA A 279 -35.84 39.00 -7.98
N ALA A 280 -36.22 38.05 -8.84
CA ALA A 280 -37.42 38.14 -9.64
C ALA A 280 -38.70 38.17 -8.79
N ASP A 281 -38.77 37.36 -7.73
CA ASP A 281 -39.89 37.38 -6.77
C ASP A 281 -39.99 38.73 -6.03
N LEU A 282 -38.86 39.29 -5.59
CA LEU A 282 -38.80 40.60 -4.96
C LEU A 282 -39.28 41.71 -5.90
N ILE A 283 -38.79 41.73 -7.14
CA ILE A 283 -39.23 42.68 -8.18
C ILE A 283 -40.74 42.53 -8.43
N SER A 284 -41.23 41.29 -8.54
CA SER A 284 -42.67 41.01 -8.73
C SER A 284 -43.51 41.53 -7.56
N TYR A 285 -43.01 41.36 -6.33
CA TYR A 285 -43.67 41.86 -5.12
C TYR A 285 -43.73 43.40 -5.09
N GLU A 286 -42.63 44.08 -5.38
CA GLU A 286 -42.54 45.55 -5.38
C GLU A 286 -43.43 46.19 -6.47
N GLN A 287 -43.60 45.52 -7.61
CA GLN A 287 -44.47 45.97 -8.70
C GLN A 287 -45.96 45.60 -8.51
N GLY A 288 -46.32 44.98 -7.38
CA GLY A 288 -47.72 44.61 -7.06
C GLY A 288 -48.23 43.34 -7.78
N HIS A 289 -47.37 42.61 -8.48
CA HIS A 289 -47.70 41.33 -9.12
C HIS A 289 -47.49 40.17 -8.14
N ARG A 290 -48.53 39.79 -7.38
CA ARG A 290 -48.46 38.73 -6.35
C ARG A 290 -48.64 37.30 -6.87
N ASN A 291 -48.06 36.97 -8.02
CA ASN A 291 -48.44 35.73 -8.71
C ASN A 291 -47.35 34.66 -8.77
N ILE A 292 -46.16 34.84 -8.20
CA ILE A 292 -45.14 33.78 -8.21
C ILE A 292 -45.06 33.13 -6.83
N LYS A 293 -45.41 31.84 -6.74
CA LYS A 293 -45.19 31.03 -5.54
C LYS A 293 -44.23 29.90 -5.87
N ILE A 294 -43.15 29.81 -5.11
CA ILE A 294 -42.13 28.77 -5.29
C ILE A 294 -42.17 27.84 -4.08
N GLY A 295 -42.53 26.57 -4.30
CA GLY A 295 -42.56 25.52 -3.29
C GLY A 295 -41.44 24.51 -3.50
N TRP A 296 -40.78 24.10 -2.42
CA TRP A 296 -39.60 23.22 -2.46
C TRP A 296 -39.83 21.96 -1.62
N SER A 297 -39.41 20.81 -2.15
CA SER A 297 -39.25 19.56 -1.41
C SER A 297 -37.89 18.92 -1.75
N ALA A 298 -37.49 17.88 -1.00
CA ALA A 298 -36.27 17.13 -1.27
C ALA A 298 -36.24 16.49 -2.68
N GLU A 299 -37.40 16.34 -3.32
CA GLU A 299 -37.59 15.60 -4.58
C GLU A 299 -38.05 16.49 -5.74
N SER A 300 -38.42 17.76 -5.50
CA SER A 300 -38.95 18.62 -6.56
C SER A 300 -38.93 20.12 -6.24
N VAL A 301 -38.98 20.92 -7.30
CA VAL A 301 -39.23 22.37 -7.26
C VAL A 301 -40.50 22.64 -8.05
N SER A 302 -41.44 23.37 -7.44
CA SER A 302 -42.69 23.79 -8.08
C SER A 302 -42.73 25.31 -8.18
N ILE A 303 -43.05 25.82 -9.37
CA ILE A 303 -43.21 27.26 -9.61
C ILE A 303 -44.64 27.49 -10.11
N GLN A 304 -45.42 28.23 -9.33
CA GLN A 304 -46.78 28.61 -9.67
C GLN A 304 -46.80 30.07 -10.14
N PHE A 305 -47.39 30.32 -11.30
CA PHE A 305 -47.61 31.66 -11.87
C PHE A 305 -49.12 31.96 -11.90
N GLY A 306 -49.64 32.71 -10.93
CA GLY A 306 -51.06 33.00 -10.76
C GLY A 306 -51.86 31.71 -10.50
N ASP A 307 -52.95 31.49 -11.25
CA ASP A 307 -53.76 30.27 -11.17
C ASP A 307 -53.22 29.12 -12.04
N ARG A 308 -52.04 29.26 -12.66
CA ARG A 308 -51.43 28.23 -13.50
C ARG A 308 -50.22 27.60 -12.82
N TYR A 309 -50.28 26.28 -12.63
CA TYR A 309 -49.13 25.47 -12.24
C TYR A 309 -48.26 25.18 -13.46
N VAL A 310 -46.96 25.44 -13.33
CA VAL A 310 -45.96 24.94 -14.27
C VAL A 310 -45.13 23.91 -13.51
N GLU A 311 -45.47 22.63 -13.68
CA GLU A 311 -44.54 21.56 -13.30
C GLU A 311 -43.40 21.56 -14.33
N PRO A 312 -42.13 21.67 -13.90
CA PRO A 312 -41.02 21.41 -14.79
C PRO A 312 -41.09 19.93 -15.19
N LYS A 313 -41.50 19.65 -16.44
CA LYS A 313 -41.35 18.31 -17.03
C LYS A 313 -39.87 18.02 -17.16
N GLY A 314 -39.30 17.36 -16.16
CA GLY A 314 -37.86 17.13 -16.15
C GLY A 314 -37.26 16.34 -15.00
N PHE A 315 -38.03 15.58 -14.23
CA PHE A 315 -37.48 14.48 -13.41
C PHE A 315 -38.44 13.29 -13.47
N SER A 316 -38.57 12.69 -14.65
CA SER A 316 -39.13 11.33 -14.68
C SER A 316 -38.04 10.38 -14.25
N GLU A 317 -38.10 9.95 -12.99
CA GLU A 317 -37.59 8.65 -12.59
C GLU A 317 -38.22 7.59 -13.49
N ARG A 318 -37.54 7.24 -14.57
CA ARG A 318 -37.75 5.94 -15.21
C ARG A 318 -36.47 5.14 -14.99
N SER A 319 -36.70 4.03 -14.29
CA SER A 319 -35.81 2.90 -13.99
C SER A 319 -34.71 3.14 -12.95
N PHE A 320 -35.09 3.06 -11.67
CA PHE A 320 -34.49 2.08 -10.76
C PHE A 320 -35.45 1.83 -9.57
N ARG A 321 -36.27 0.78 -9.65
CA ARG A 321 -36.90 0.18 -8.47
C ARG A 321 -36.15 -1.12 -8.16
N PRO A 322 -35.42 -1.25 -7.04
CA PRO A 322 -35.33 -2.53 -6.39
C PRO A 322 -36.65 -2.77 -5.65
N LYS A 323 -37.32 -3.88 -5.95
CA LYS A 323 -38.38 -4.43 -5.11
C LYS A 323 -37.77 -4.77 -3.75
N GLY A 324 -38.37 -4.28 -2.67
CA GLY A 324 -37.98 -4.68 -1.31
C GLY A 324 -38.49 -3.73 -0.25
N GLU A 325 -39.67 -4.06 0.27
CA GLU A 325 -40.17 -3.82 1.63
C GLU A 325 -39.92 -2.48 2.34
N VAL A 326 -41.04 -1.84 2.65
CA VAL A 326 -41.21 -0.80 3.66
C VAL A 326 -40.82 -1.36 5.03
N ILE A 327 -39.83 -0.77 5.68
CA ILE A 327 -39.79 -0.72 7.14
C ILE A 327 -39.69 0.74 7.57
N SER A 328 -40.64 1.07 8.43
CA SER A 328 -40.95 2.35 9.04
C SER A 328 -39.81 2.98 9.85
N ASP A 329 -40.03 4.27 10.11
CA ASP A 329 -39.46 5.07 11.19
C ASP A 329 -37.96 5.39 11.15
N ARG A 330 -37.67 6.58 10.61
CA ARG A 330 -36.65 7.50 11.16
C ARG A 330 -36.91 8.93 10.68
N LYS A 331 -38.06 9.46 11.08
CA LYS A 331 -38.41 10.89 10.95
C LYS A 331 -38.08 11.65 12.26
N THR A 332 -36.89 11.44 12.80
CA THR A 332 -36.36 12.19 13.95
C THR A 332 -34.87 11.91 14.05
N LYS A 333 -34.06 12.75 13.39
CA LYS A 333 -32.63 13.04 13.74
C LYS A 333 -31.90 13.95 12.74
N PHE A 334 -32.61 14.75 11.94
CA PHE A 334 -31.98 15.76 11.08
C PHE A 334 -32.23 17.21 11.54
N MET A 335 -32.98 17.42 12.64
CA MET A 335 -33.33 18.76 13.13
C MET A 335 -32.51 19.23 14.35
N GLU A 336 -31.61 18.41 14.92
CA GLU A 336 -30.74 18.84 16.04
C GLU A 336 -29.33 19.27 15.62
N ALA A 337 -28.93 19.08 14.35
CA ALA A 337 -27.59 19.44 13.88
C ALA A 337 -27.47 20.87 13.30
N ALA A 338 -28.56 21.64 13.28
CA ALA A 338 -28.57 23.00 12.71
C ALA A 338 -28.82 24.13 13.74
N GLY A 339 -28.94 23.81 15.03
CA GLY A 339 -28.86 24.80 16.11
C GLY A 339 -29.79 26.02 15.99
N LEU A 340 -31.03 25.82 15.53
CA LEU A 340 -32.06 26.87 15.49
C LEU A 340 -33.34 26.30 16.12
N ALA A 341 -33.44 26.46 17.44
CA ALA A 341 -34.70 26.37 18.18
C ALA A 341 -35.33 27.76 18.30
#